data_AF-A0A4U9IEC8-F1
#
_entry.id   AF-A0A4U9IEC8-F1
#
_cell.length_a   1.000
_cell.length_b   1.000
_cell.length_c   1.000
_cell.angle_alpha   90.00
_cell.angle_beta   90.00
_cell.angle_gamma   90.00
#
_symmetry.space_group_name_H-M   'P 1'
#
loop_
_entity.id
_entity.type
_entity.pdbx_description
1 polymer ?
#
loop_
_entity_poly.entity_id
_entity_poly.type
_entity_poly.pdbx_seq_one_letter_code
_entity_poly.pdbx_strand_id
1 'polypeptide(L)'
;MITLAMDIGGTKLAAALVDSALQIIARREIPTPASQTPDALEAALRDLVTPLWPQAQQFAIASTGIIQHGVLTSINPSNLGGLSHFPLVDVLTTLTGLSGVALNDAQAAALAEYQQMPPAVRDMVFITVSTGVGGRRDPERQAGDRLRRIDRPLWSYAC
;
A
#
# COMPACT_ATOMS: atom_id res chain seq x y z
N MET A 1 -0.73 11.15 -14.68
CA MET A 1 0.16 10.06 -14.22
C MET A 1 -0.72 8.97 -13.65
N ILE A 2 -0.39 7.71 -13.91
CA ILE A 2 -1.08 6.51 -13.47
C ILE A 2 -0.15 5.76 -12.52
N THR A 3 -0.63 5.53 -11.31
CA THR A 3 0.05 4.79 -10.24
C THR A 3 -0.55 3.40 -10.11
N LEU A 4 0.29 2.37 -10.07
CA LEU A 4 -0.10 1.03 -9.65
C LEU A 4 -0.17 1.01 -8.12
N ALA A 5 -1.36 1.20 -7.57
CA ALA A 5 -1.62 1.10 -6.14
C ALA A 5 -1.85 -0.35 -5.73
N MET A 6 -1.21 -0.81 -4.67
CA MET A 6 -1.34 -2.18 -4.16
C MET A 6 -1.67 -2.19 -2.66
N ASP A 7 -2.51 -3.13 -2.28
CA ASP A 7 -2.87 -3.46 -0.90
C ASP A 7 -2.49 -4.91 -0.63
N ILE A 8 -1.54 -5.10 0.29
CA ILE A 8 -1.03 -6.41 0.69
C ILE A 8 -1.53 -6.70 2.10
N GLY A 9 -2.71 -7.32 2.18
CA GLY A 9 -3.31 -7.79 3.41
C GLY A 9 -2.93 -9.25 3.73
N GLY A 10 -3.25 -9.68 4.95
CA GLY A 10 -2.99 -11.06 5.39
C GLY A 10 -3.88 -12.10 4.69
N THR A 11 -5.03 -11.71 4.15
CA THR A 11 -5.99 -12.61 3.49
C THR A 11 -6.17 -12.33 2.00
N LYS A 12 -5.92 -11.10 1.57
CA LYS A 12 -6.16 -10.63 0.20
C LYS A 12 -5.02 -9.74 -0.29
N LEU A 13 -4.71 -9.87 -1.57
CA LEU A 13 -3.84 -8.98 -2.32
C LEU A 13 -4.68 -8.24 -3.36
N ALA A 14 -4.69 -6.91 -3.31
CA ALA A 14 -5.39 -6.10 -4.30
C ALA A 14 -4.43 -5.16 -5.03
N ALA A 15 -4.72 -4.89 -6.30
CA ALA A 15 -4.00 -3.93 -7.11
C ALA A 15 -4.96 -3.11 -7.96
N ALA A 16 -4.65 -1.84 -8.16
CA ALA A 16 -5.44 -0.92 -8.95
C ALA A 16 -4.57 0.08 -9.71
N LEU A 17 -5.02 0.49 -10.90
CA LEU A 17 -4.49 1.64 -11.60
C LEU A 17 -5.25 2.88 -11.15
N VAL A 18 -4.52 3.83 -10.56
CA VAL A 18 -5.07 5.07 -10.01
C VAL A 18 -4.49 6.25 -10.77
N ASP A 19 -5.33 7.12 -11.32
CA ASP A 19 -4.88 8.32 -12.01
C ASP A 19 -4.58 9.49 -11.05
N SER A 20 -4.15 10.62 -11.62
CA SER A 20 -3.87 11.85 -10.85
C SER A 20 -5.12 12.51 -10.26
N ALA A 21 -6.32 12.14 -10.72
CA ALA A 21 -7.59 12.56 -10.13
C ALA A 21 -8.09 11.54 -9.06
N LEU A 22 -7.22 10.60 -8.67
CA LEU A 22 -7.48 9.55 -7.68
C LEU A 22 -8.64 8.63 -8.11
N GLN A 23 -8.88 8.52 -9.41
CA GLN A 23 -9.88 7.62 -9.99
C GLN A 23 -9.25 6.26 -10.29
N ILE A 24 -10.03 5.21 -10.00
CA ILE A 24 -9.62 3.82 -10.26
C ILE A 24 -9.99 3.48 -11.69
N ILE A 25 -8.97 3.29 -12.53
CA ILE A 25 -9.14 2.92 -13.95
C ILE A 25 -9.40 1.42 -14.08
N ALA A 26 -8.66 0.61 -13.32
CA ALA A 26 -8.76 -0.84 -13.32
C ALA A 26 -8.41 -1.37 -11.93
N ARG A 27 -9.00 -2.50 -11.53
CA ARG A 27 -8.74 -3.16 -10.26
C ARG A 27 -8.71 -4.67 -10.44
N ARG A 28 -7.82 -5.33 -9.70
CA ARG A 28 -7.77 -6.78 -9.55
C ARG A 28 -7.53 -7.14 -8.09
N GLU A 29 -7.99 -8.32 -7.71
CA GLU A 29 -7.83 -8.88 -6.37
C GLU A 29 -7.62 -10.39 -6.48
N ILE A 30 -6.70 -10.92 -5.68
CA ILE A 30 -6.47 -12.36 -5.54
C ILE A 30 -6.30 -12.70 -4.05
N PRO A 31 -6.55 -13.96 -3.63
CA PRO A 31 -6.27 -14.40 -2.26
C PRO A 31 -4.77 -14.32 -1.95
N THR A 32 -4.42 -13.98 -0.71
CA THR A 32 -3.03 -14.11 -0.22
C THR A 32 -2.66 -15.60 -0.17
N PRO A 33 -1.51 -16.02 -0.72
CA PRO A 33 -1.08 -17.42 -0.70
C PRO A 33 -1.06 -18.00 0.72
N ALA A 34 -1.64 -19.19 0.90
CA ALA A 34 -1.61 -19.89 2.18
C ALA A 34 -0.19 -20.32 2.58
N SER A 35 0.64 -20.65 1.58
CA SER A 35 2.08 -20.85 1.75
C SER A 35 2.74 -19.49 1.94
N GLN A 36 3.12 -19.17 3.18
CA GLN A 36 3.85 -17.95 3.55
C GLN A 36 5.33 -18.04 3.12
N THR A 37 5.58 -18.43 1.87
CA THR A 37 6.92 -18.54 1.29
C THR A 37 7.17 -17.36 0.34
N PRO A 38 8.41 -16.85 0.25
CA PRO A 38 8.76 -15.77 -0.66
C PRO A 38 8.36 -16.04 -2.10
N ASP A 39 8.64 -17.24 -2.62
CA ASP A 39 8.36 -17.62 -4.01
C ASP A 39 6.85 -17.60 -4.31
N ALA A 40 6.02 -18.05 -3.36
CA ALA A 40 4.57 -18.05 -3.54
C ALA A 40 4.00 -16.63 -3.56
N LEU A 41 4.53 -15.75 -2.69
CA LEU A 41 4.13 -14.34 -2.69
C LEU A 41 4.61 -13.62 -3.96
N GLU A 42 5.84 -13.87 -4.42
CA GLU A 42 6.34 -13.30 -5.67
C GLU A 42 5.48 -13.74 -6.87
N ALA A 43 5.16 -15.03 -6.97
CA ALA A 43 4.30 -15.54 -8.03
C ALA A 43 2.91 -14.89 -7.99
N ALA A 44 2.31 -14.77 -6.80
CA ALA A 44 1.02 -14.10 -6.63
C ALA A 44 1.08 -12.60 -7.01
N LEU A 45 2.14 -11.89 -6.60
CA LEU A 45 2.34 -10.48 -6.96
C LEU A 45 2.50 -10.34 -8.48
N ARG A 46 3.30 -11.19 -9.11
CA ARG A 46 3.46 -11.23 -10.58
C ARG A 46 2.11 -11.42 -11.26
N ASP A 47 1.34 -12.41 -10.86
CA ASP A 47 0.02 -12.69 -11.42
C ASP A 47 -0.94 -11.52 -11.25
N LEU A 48 -0.91 -10.85 -10.09
CA LEU A 48 -1.74 -9.70 -9.77
C LEU A 48 -1.41 -8.47 -10.63
N VAL A 49 -0.12 -8.17 -10.79
CA VAL A 49 0.33 -6.92 -11.45
C VAL A 49 0.49 -7.03 -12.95
N THR A 50 0.72 -8.23 -13.52
CA THR A 50 1.02 -8.46 -14.95
C THR A 50 0.10 -7.70 -15.92
N PRO A 51 -1.24 -7.71 -15.80
CA PRO A 51 -2.11 -7.00 -16.74
C PRO A 51 -2.26 -5.50 -16.44
N LEU A 52 -1.76 -5.01 -15.30
CA LEU A 52 -1.91 -3.62 -14.85
C LEU A 52 -0.64 -2.80 -15.09
N TRP A 53 0.52 -3.34 -14.75
CA TRP A 53 1.78 -2.58 -14.73
C TRP A 53 2.16 -1.91 -16.07
N PRO A 54 1.85 -2.44 -17.27
CA PRO A 54 2.24 -1.78 -18.52
C PRO A 54 1.63 -0.39 -18.73
N GLN A 55 0.56 -0.05 -17.99
CA GLN A 55 -0.11 1.24 -18.06
C GLN A 55 0.32 2.20 -16.94
N ALA A 56 1.07 1.71 -15.96
CA ALA A 56 1.53 2.49 -14.82
C ALA A 56 2.90 3.13 -15.10
N GLN A 57 3.17 4.26 -14.43
CA GLN A 57 4.50 4.91 -14.46
C GLN A 57 5.28 4.73 -13.16
N GLN A 58 4.60 4.35 -12.08
CA GLN A 58 5.17 4.11 -10.76
C GLN A 58 4.25 3.16 -9.98
N PHE A 59 4.72 2.63 -8.86
CA PHE A 59 3.87 1.88 -7.93
C PHE A 59 3.90 2.46 -6.52
N ALA A 60 2.83 2.20 -5.76
CA ALA A 60 2.73 2.49 -4.35
C ALA A 60 2.07 1.31 -3.63
N ILE A 61 2.61 0.91 -2.49
CA ILE A 61 2.14 -0.24 -1.73
C ILE A 61 1.71 0.20 -0.34
N ALA A 62 0.53 -0.23 0.10
CA ALA A 62 0.26 -0.37 1.52
C ALA A 62 0.26 -1.85 1.86
N SER A 63 0.90 -2.19 2.97
CA SER A 63 1.00 -3.57 3.43
C SER A 63 0.69 -3.66 4.92
N THR A 64 0.04 -4.75 5.31
CA THR A 64 -0.04 -5.12 6.72
C THR A 64 1.35 -5.47 7.26
N GLY A 65 1.56 -5.28 8.56
CA GLY A 65 2.89 -5.44 9.16
C GLY A 65 3.71 -4.15 9.09
N ILE A 66 5.03 -4.27 9.16
CA ILE A 66 5.96 -3.15 9.20
C ILE A 66 6.72 -3.11 7.87
N ILE A 67 6.78 -1.93 7.26
CA ILE A 67 7.69 -1.67 6.16
C ILE A 67 8.91 -0.90 6.69
N GLN A 68 10.12 -1.47 6.52
CA GLN A 68 11.38 -0.80 6.82
C GLN A 68 12.24 -0.77 5.55
N HIS A 69 12.54 0.42 5.02
CA HIS A 69 13.35 0.59 3.81
C HIS A 69 12.92 -0.29 2.63
N GLY A 70 11.60 -0.43 2.41
CA GLY A 70 11.05 -1.26 1.33
C GLY A 70 10.99 -2.77 1.61
N VAL A 71 11.40 -3.20 2.80
CA VAL A 71 11.34 -4.59 3.25
C VAL A 71 10.14 -4.80 4.16
N LEU A 72 9.37 -5.87 3.90
CA LEU A 72 8.26 -6.29 4.76
C LEU A 72 8.78 -7.09 5.95
N THR A 73 8.38 -6.67 7.14
CA THR A 73 8.68 -7.32 8.42
C THR A 73 7.49 -7.22 9.37
N SER A 74 7.56 -7.83 10.54
CA SER A 74 6.51 -7.75 11.57
C SER A 74 7.13 -7.71 12.95
N ILE A 75 6.38 -7.18 13.93
CA ILE A 75 6.78 -7.24 15.34
C ILE A 75 6.85 -8.71 15.81
N ASN A 76 5.91 -9.53 15.35
CA ASN A 76 5.90 -10.96 15.60
C ASN A 76 6.22 -11.73 14.30
N PRO A 77 7.43 -12.27 14.13
CA PRO A 77 7.83 -13.02 12.93
C PRO A 77 6.92 -14.19 12.60
N SER A 78 6.27 -14.80 13.61
CA SER A 78 5.36 -15.93 13.38
C SER A 78 4.09 -15.55 12.61
N ASN A 79 3.74 -14.26 12.57
CA ASN A 79 2.58 -13.77 11.81
C ASN A 79 2.86 -13.68 10.30
N LEU A 80 4.13 -13.59 9.90
CA LEU A 80 4.56 -13.53 8.50
C LEU A 80 5.23 -14.82 8.04
N GLY A 81 5.56 -15.74 8.95
CA GLY A 81 6.17 -17.02 8.62
C GLY A 81 7.48 -16.81 7.85
N GLY A 82 7.57 -17.38 6.64
CA GLY A 82 8.73 -17.24 5.75
C GLY A 82 8.84 -15.90 5.03
N LEU A 83 7.89 -14.98 5.23
CA LEU A 83 7.89 -13.64 4.62
C LEU A 83 8.61 -12.59 5.48
N SER A 84 9.18 -12.99 6.62
CA SER A 84 10.04 -12.11 7.41
C SER A 84 11.25 -11.67 6.57
N HIS A 85 11.41 -10.35 6.40
CA HIS A 85 12.43 -9.73 5.54
C HIS A 85 12.20 -9.86 4.03
N PHE A 86 10.96 -10.05 3.58
CA PHE A 86 10.66 -10.06 2.15
C PHE A 86 10.96 -8.70 1.50
N PRO A 87 11.85 -8.61 0.48
CA PRO A 87 12.28 -7.35 -0.13
C PRO A 87 11.25 -6.84 -1.14
N LEU A 88 10.11 -6.41 -0.62
CA LEU A 88 8.90 -6.14 -1.37
C LEU A 88 9.06 -5.12 -2.50
N VAL A 89 9.74 -4.00 -2.23
CA VAL A 89 9.99 -2.94 -3.23
C VAL A 89 10.93 -3.44 -4.33
N ASP A 90 11.98 -4.18 -3.98
CA ASP A 90 12.97 -4.67 -4.95
C ASP A 90 12.37 -5.73 -5.88
N VAL A 91 11.56 -6.64 -5.33
CA VAL A 91 10.83 -7.65 -6.11
C VAL A 91 9.94 -6.95 -7.13
N LEU A 92 9.12 -5.99 -6.71
CA LEU A 92 8.21 -5.30 -7.64
C LEU A 92 8.93 -4.41 -8.65
N THR A 93 10.03 -3.78 -8.24
CA THR A 93 10.91 -3.05 -9.15
C THR A 93 11.46 -3.98 -10.23
N THR A 94 11.90 -5.19 -9.84
CA THR A 94 12.40 -6.20 -10.77
C THR A 94 11.30 -6.74 -11.70
N LEU A 95 10.10 -6.96 -11.17
CA LEU A 95 8.96 -7.50 -11.91
C LEU A 95 8.41 -6.52 -12.96
N THR A 96 8.38 -5.23 -12.63
CA THR A 96 7.66 -4.22 -13.40
C THR A 96 8.59 -3.23 -14.12
N GLY A 97 9.84 -3.12 -13.70
CA GLY A 97 10.77 -2.06 -14.14
C GLY A 97 10.42 -0.66 -13.65
N LEU A 98 9.40 -0.53 -12.78
CA LEU A 98 8.93 0.74 -12.24
C LEU A 98 9.61 1.05 -10.91
N SER A 99 9.72 2.32 -10.55
CA SER A 99 10.07 2.76 -9.20
C SER A 99 8.83 2.93 -8.34
N GLY A 100 8.96 2.73 -7.04
CA GLY A 100 7.83 2.94 -6.13
C GLY A 100 8.20 2.94 -4.66
N VAL A 101 7.19 3.10 -3.82
CA VAL A 101 7.32 3.17 -2.37
C VAL A 101 6.37 2.18 -1.69
N ALA A 102 6.75 1.73 -0.50
CA ALA A 102 5.91 0.89 0.35
C ALA A 102 5.71 1.58 1.70
N LEU A 103 4.48 1.52 2.21
CA LEU A 103 4.06 2.04 3.51
C LEU A 103 3.31 0.92 4.25
N ASN A 104 3.26 1.02 5.58
CA ASN A 104 2.30 0.24 6.33
C ASN A 104 0.84 0.72 6.02
N ASP A 105 -0.15 -0.16 6.19
CA ASP A 105 -1.58 0.12 6.00
C ASP A 105 -2.11 1.35 6.78
N ALA A 106 -1.90 1.40 8.09
CA ALA A 106 -2.25 2.53 8.93
C ALA A 106 -1.49 3.79 8.51
N GLN A 107 -0.26 3.61 8.03
CA GLN A 107 0.54 4.71 7.53
C GLN A 107 0.02 5.31 6.22
N ALA A 108 -0.44 4.47 5.30
CA ALA A 108 -1.05 4.91 4.05
C ALA A 108 -2.43 5.56 4.30
N ALA A 109 -3.22 4.98 5.21
CA ALA A 109 -4.51 5.55 5.61
C ALA A 109 -4.34 6.94 6.25
N ALA A 110 -3.37 7.08 7.17
CA ALA A 110 -3.03 8.36 7.78
C ALA A 110 -2.68 9.41 6.72
N LEU A 111 -1.86 9.06 5.73
CA LEU A 111 -1.47 9.99 4.67
C LEU A 111 -2.68 10.42 3.82
N ALA A 112 -3.57 9.48 3.47
CA ALA A 112 -4.78 9.77 2.70
C ALA A 112 -5.75 10.69 3.45
N GLU A 113 -5.92 10.49 4.76
CA GLU A 113 -6.74 11.38 5.60
C GLU A 113 -6.08 12.75 5.79
N TYR A 114 -4.77 12.76 6.05
CA TYR A 114 -4.01 13.99 6.24
C TYR A 114 -4.05 14.85 4.98
N GLN A 115 -4.03 14.24 3.79
CA GLN A 115 -4.15 14.90 2.50
C GLN A 115 -5.47 15.67 2.32
N GLN A 116 -6.53 15.27 3.02
CA GLN A 116 -7.84 15.93 2.98
C GLN A 116 -7.98 17.07 4.00
N MET A 117 -7.10 17.14 5.00
CA MET A 117 -7.16 18.17 6.03
C MET A 117 -6.84 19.57 5.50
N PRO A 118 -7.41 20.63 6.10
CA PRO A 118 -7.06 22.01 5.76
C PRO A 118 -5.55 22.26 5.94
N PRO A 119 -4.92 23.12 5.11
CA PRO A 119 -3.49 23.42 5.20
C PRO A 119 -3.02 23.95 6.57
N ALA A 120 -3.94 24.43 7.41
CA ALA A 120 -3.64 24.90 8.76
C ALA A 120 -3.37 23.76 9.76
N VAL A 121 -3.80 22.53 9.47
CA VAL A 121 -3.55 21.36 10.32
C VAL A 121 -2.13 20.86 10.07
N ARG A 122 -1.27 21.01 11.07
CA ARG A 122 0.17 20.68 10.97
C ARG A 122 0.50 19.29 11.49
N ASP A 123 -0.13 18.88 12.59
CA ASP A 123 0.05 17.57 13.19
C ASP A 123 -1.28 16.81 13.14
N MET A 124 -1.21 15.54 12.73
CA MET A 124 -2.33 14.61 12.80
C MET A 124 -1.83 13.27 13.33
N VAL A 125 -2.63 12.67 14.21
CA VAL A 125 -2.46 11.29 14.64
C VAL A 125 -3.63 10.50 14.09
N PHE A 126 -3.31 9.44 13.35
CA PHE A 126 -4.30 8.48 12.87
C PHE A 126 -4.21 7.23 13.73
N ILE A 127 -5.37 6.76 14.22
CA ILE A 127 -5.49 5.52 15.00
C ILE A 127 -6.53 4.66 14.31
N THR A 128 -6.12 3.47 13.87
CA THR A 128 -7.06 2.43 13.44
C THR A 128 -7.33 1.49 14.60
N VAL A 129 -8.60 1.26 14.90
CA VAL A 129 -9.06 0.32 15.94
C VAL A 129 -9.82 -0.79 15.25
N SER A 130 -9.18 -1.96 15.14
CA SER A 130 -9.76 -3.21 14.63
C SER A 130 -9.43 -4.33 15.63
N THR A 131 -9.26 -5.58 15.18
CA THR A 131 -8.75 -6.67 16.03
C THR A 131 -7.32 -6.43 16.55
N GLY A 132 -6.63 -5.40 16.05
CA GLY A 132 -5.42 -4.79 16.61
C GLY A 132 -5.48 -3.26 16.56
N VAL A 133 -4.53 -2.59 17.24
CA VAL A 133 -4.37 -1.11 17.23
C VAL A 133 -3.12 -0.74 16.44
N GLY A 134 -3.26 0.13 15.43
CA GLY A 134 -2.15 0.68 14.65
C GLY A 134 -2.22 2.21 14.60
N GLY A 135 -1.08 2.90 14.51
CA GLY A 135 -1.07 4.36 14.45
C GLY A 135 0.17 4.95 13.77
N ARG A 136 0.01 6.18 13.25
CA ARG A 136 1.08 6.99 12.64
C ARG A 136 0.98 8.45 13.11
N ARG A 137 2.14 9.10 13.22
CA ARG A 137 2.28 10.56 13.31
C ARG A 137 2.94 11.08 12.03
N ASP A 138 2.31 12.04 11.37
CA ASP A 138 2.86 12.71 10.18
C ASP A 138 3.33 14.13 10.51
N PRO A 139 4.64 14.42 10.47
CA PRO A 139 5.15 15.77 10.62
C PRO A 139 5.20 16.51 9.27
N GLU A 140 4.70 17.75 9.28
CA GLU A 140 4.90 18.86 8.33
C GLU A 140 4.70 18.60 6.82
N ARG A 141 3.70 19.30 6.22
CA ARG A 141 3.42 19.34 4.78
C ARG A 141 4.33 20.35 4.07
N GLN A 142 5.07 19.94 3.03
CA GLN A 142 5.59 20.89 2.03
C GLN A 142 4.43 21.35 1.13
N ALA A 143 4.27 22.67 1.01
CA ALA A 143 3.15 23.30 0.31
C ALA A 143 3.31 23.20 -1.21
N GLY A 144 2.49 22.36 -1.85
CA GLY A 144 2.39 22.35 -3.31
C GLY A 144 1.72 21.12 -3.87
N ASP A 145 0.43 20.91 -3.59
CA ASP A 145 -0.47 20.25 -4.56
C ASP A 145 -1.93 20.38 -4.12
N ARG A 146 -2.76 20.98 -4.98
CA ARG A 146 -4.22 21.03 -4.82
C ARG A 146 -4.81 19.76 -5.41
N LEU A 147 -5.24 18.83 -4.57
CA LEU A 147 -6.05 17.68 -4.98
C LEU A 147 -7.42 17.75 -4.29
N ARG A 148 -8.48 17.56 -5.09
CA ARG A 148 -9.88 17.65 -4.66
C ARG A 148 -10.41 16.29 -4.20
N ARG A 149 -11.23 16.37 -3.15
CA ARG A 149 -12.22 15.43 -2.57
C ARG A 149 -12.38 14.07 -3.26
N ILE A 150 -12.03 13.01 -2.54
CA ILE A 150 -12.41 11.62 -2.84
C ILE A 150 -13.69 11.31 -2.05
N ASP A 151 -14.75 10.86 -2.71
CA ASP A 151 -15.83 10.14 -2.04
C ASP A 151 -15.40 8.66 -1.90
N ARG A 152 -14.88 8.35 -0.70
CA ARG A 152 -14.44 7.05 -0.15
C ARG A 152 -13.23 6.36 -0.81
N PRO A 153 -12.10 6.18 -0.08
CA PRO A 153 -10.94 5.45 -0.59
C PRO A 153 -11.18 3.93 -0.63
N LEU A 154 -10.45 3.23 -1.50
CA LEU A 154 -10.43 1.75 -1.65
C LEU A 154 -10.37 0.98 -0.33
N TRP A 155 -9.72 1.56 0.68
CA TRP A 155 -9.55 1.00 2.03
C TRP A 155 -10.84 0.91 2.85
N SER A 156 -11.91 1.60 2.44
CA SER A 156 -13.22 1.55 3.13
C SER A 156 -13.91 0.18 3.05
N TYR A 157 -13.36 -0.76 2.28
CA TYR A 157 -13.91 -2.11 2.08
C TYR A 157 -13.10 -3.23 2.77
N ALA A 158 -12.08 -2.87 3.57
CA ALA A 158 -11.19 -3.82 4.23
C ALA A 158 -11.41 -3.98 5.76
N CYS A 159 -12.46 -3.37 6.31
CA CYS A 159 -12.94 -3.65 7.68
C CYS A 159 -14.08 -4.66 7.65
#